data_AF-A0A7C5M1K5-F1
#
_entry.id   AF-A0A7C5M1K5-F1
#
_cell.length_a   1.000
_cell.length_b   1.000
_cell.length_c   1.000
_cell.angle_alpha   90.00
_cell.angle_beta   90.00
_cell.angle_gamma   90.00
#
_symmetry.space_group_name_H-M   'P 1'
#
loop_
_entity.id
_entity.type
_entity.pdbx_description
1 polymer ?
#
loop_
_entity_poly.entity_id
_entity_poly.type
_entity_poly.pdbx_seq_one_letter_code
_entity_poly.pdbx_strand_id
1 'polypeptide(L)'
;MMVMAHTKKHPRRNRRRLVVESLEERRLLAPYGATPLDTGEFLLGDVLVNVVLFESDGSIDPDTEDWTPLEIEDVKQRIEEGVTWWSDTLAGLSDWWYGDLENPPTIAHSLNFQFDFTYADSPFQTGYEPISRKSQEHVFPVRDFLISVDAWDSSLGFEENMRRYNDRQREQYGADWAFTIFIANDANDPDKKFDINGQFLRAFSYPGGQYIVSPASRPASTFAHEMGHQFWARDEYLGGGSYTDRRGYYNAANSNAADNPNLDAREP
;
A
#
# COMPACT_ATOMS: atom_id res chain seq x y z
N MET A 1 20.85 10.79 -91.34
CA MET A 1 21.59 9.97 -90.37
C MET A 1 21.30 10.54 -88.98
N MET A 2 20.49 9.81 -88.23
CA MET A 2 20.28 9.76 -86.77
C MET A 2 20.32 11.03 -85.89
N VAL A 3 19.17 11.26 -85.26
CA VAL A 3 18.85 12.17 -84.14
C VAL A 3 19.58 11.76 -82.86
N MET A 4 20.00 12.72 -82.03
CA MET A 4 20.12 12.51 -80.58
C MET A 4 19.66 13.75 -79.80
N ALA A 5 18.46 13.66 -79.23
CA ALA A 5 17.93 14.58 -78.23
C ALA A 5 18.53 14.23 -76.86
N HIS A 6 19.22 15.17 -76.22
CA HIS A 6 19.67 15.03 -74.83
C HIS A 6 18.53 15.39 -73.88
N THR A 7 17.91 14.37 -73.30
CA THR A 7 16.90 14.51 -72.24
C THR A 7 17.56 14.81 -70.89
N LYS A 8 17.25 15.98 -70.30
CA LYS A 8 17.60 16.29 -68.91
C LYS A 8 16.78 15.42 -67.96
N LYS A 9 17.41 14.55 -67.19
CA LYS A 9 16.77 13.79 -66.11
C LYS A 9 16.58 14.70 -64.88
N HIS A 10 15.33 14.95 -64.50
CA HIS A 10 15.01 15.57 -63.21
C HIS A 10 15.19 14.58 -62.06
N PRO A 11 15.73 15.00 -60.90
CA PRO A 11 15.87 14.13 -59.73
C PRO A 11 14.49 13.78 -59.18
N ARG A 12 14.21 12.47 -59.05
CA ARG A 12 13.01 11.97 -58.38
C ARG A 12 13.09 12.35 -56.90
N ARG A 13 12.16 13.22 -56.49
CA ARG A 13 11.97 13.61 -55.09
C ARG A 13 11.45 12.38 -54.33
N ASN A 14 12.31 11.76 -53.51
CA ASN A 14 11.90 10.70 -52.59
C ASN A 14 10.85 11.27 -51.63
N ARG A 15 9.57 10.99 -51.90
CA ARG A 15 8.50 11.21 -50.93
C ARG A 15 8.73 10.21 -49.81
N ARG A 16 9.21 10.69 -48.66
CA ARG A 16 9.18 9.92 -47.41
C ARG A 16 7.71 9.51 -47.20
N ARG A 17 7.43 8.21 -47.19
CA ARG A 17 6.12 7.70 -46.76
C ARG A 17 5.97 8.08 -45.30
N LEU A 18 4.85 8.72 -44.97
CA LEU A 18 4.38 8.78 -43.60
C LEU A 18 4.17 7.33 -43.16
N VAL A 19 5.01 6.87 -42.24
CA VAL A 19 4.77 5.65 -41.48
C VAL A 19 3.89 6.09 -40.33
N VAL A 20 2.61 5.75 -40.42
CA VAL A 20 1.71 5.83 -39.28
C VAL A 20 1.91 4.52 -38.55
N GLU A 21 2.69 4.55 -37.47
CA GLU A 21 2.69 3.46 -36.51
C GLU A 21 1.32 3.52 -35.81
N SER A 22 0.59 2.42 -35.80
CA SER A 22 -0.52 2.32 -34.85
C SER A 22 0.13 2.39 -33.48
N LEU A 23 -0.20 3.42 -32.71
CA LEU A 23 -0.04 3.32 -31.27
C LEU A 23 -0.70 2.01 -30.88
N GLU A 24 0.04 1.13 -30.20
CA GLU A 24 -0.57 -0.03 -29.55
C GLU A 24 -1.82 0.48 -28.83
N GLU A 25 -2.93 -0.27 -28.92
CA GLU A 25 -4.09 0.00 -28.08
C GLU A 25 -3.56 0.36 -26.70
N ARG A 26 -3.92 1.54 -26.18
CA ARG A 26 -3.65 1.87 -24.80
C ARG A 26 -4.34 0.77 -23.98
N ARG A 27 -3.62 -0.32 -23.72
CA ARG A 27 -3.76 -1.05 -22.48
C ARG A 27 -3.71 0.06 -21.45
N LEU A 28 -4.73 0.13 -20.60
CA LEU A 28 -4.70 0.94 -19.41
C LEU A 28 -3.43 0.51 -18.68
N LEU A 29 -2.32 1.18 -18.98
CA LEU A 29 -1.07 0.96 -18.29
C LEU A 29 -1.40 1.43 -16.89
N ALA A 30 -1.31 0.51 -15.93
CA ALA A 30 -1.33 0.88 -14.54
C ALA A 30 -0.33 2.04 -14.33
N PRO A 31 -0.58 2.89 -13.32
CA PRO A 31 0.10 4.17 -13.19
C PRO A 31 1.61 4.02 -13.35
N TYR A 32 2.20 4.88 -14.19
CA TYR A 32 3.64 4.94 -14.40
C TYR A 32 4.28 3.62 -14.91
N GLY A 33 3.51 2.73 -15.52
CA GLY A 33 4.00 1.44 -16.03
C GLY A 33 4.06 0.34 -14.96
N ALA A 34 3.36 0.52 -13.84
CA ALA A 34 3.21 -0.48 -12.80
C ALA A 34 2.74 -1.83 -13.36
N THR A 35 3.28 -2.91 -12.80
CA THR A 35 2.83 -4.29 -13.04
C THR A 35 1.87 -4.71 -11.94
N PRO A 36 1.20 -5.87 -12.07
CA PRO A 36 0.38 -6.43 -11.00
C PRO A 36 1.09 -6.67 -9.66
N LEU A 37 2.43 -6.59 -9.63
CA LEU A 37 3.21 -6.73 -8.41
C LEU A 37 3.61 -5.38 -7.81
N ASP A 38 3.36 -4.27 -8.49
CA ASP A 38 3.73 -2.91 -8.08
C ASP A 38 2.49 -2.20 -7.50
N THR A 39 2.14 -2.56 -6.26
CA THR A 39 0.89 -2.09 -5.62
C THR A 39 1.08 -0.91 -4.67
N GLY A 40 2.31 -0.48 -4.40
CA GLY A 40 2.63 0.61 -3.46
C GLY A 40 3.98 1.25 -3.72
N GLU A 41 4.23 1.68 -4.97
CA GLU A 41 5.55 2.23 -5.35
C GLU A 41 5.70 3.72 -5.04
N PHE A 42 4.60 4.47 -5.10
CA PHE A 42 4.60 5.92 -4.93
C PHE A 42 3.47 6.34 -4.00
N LEU A 43 3.77 7.08 -2.93
CA LEU A 43 2.74 7.70 -2.09
C LEU A 43 2.19 8.95 -2.80
N LEU A 44 1.42 8.72 -3.85
CA LEU A 44 0.87 9.73 -4.76
C LEU A 44 -0.34 9.15 -5.48
N GLY A 45 -1.33 9.99 -5.79
CA GLY A 45 -2.52 9.58 -6.52
C GLY A 45 -3.59 9.04 -5.56
N ASP A 46 -4.45 8.19 -6.09
CA ASP A 46 -5.51 7.55 -5.32
C ASP A 46 -5.01 6.21 -4.76
N VAL A 47 -5.02 6.06 -3.44
CA VAL A 47 -4.58 4.84 -2.74
C VAL A 47 -5.80 4.16 -2.13
N LEU A 48 -6.05 2.90 -2.49
CA LEU A 48 -7.07 2.08 -1.87
C LEU A 48 -6.52 1.34 -0.64
N VAL A 49 -7.20 1.49 0.49
CA VAL A 49 -6.94 0.76 1.73
C VAL A 49 -8.05 -0.26 1.94
N ASN A 50 -7.73 -1.54 1.77
CA ASN A 50 -8.65 -2.62 2.08
C ASN A 50 -8.54 -2.93 3.57
N VAL A 51 -9.65 -2.99 4.30
CA VAL A 51 -9.66 -3.30 5.73
C VAL A 51 -10.43 -4.58 5.99
N VAL A 52 -9.74 -5.54 6.60
CA VAL A 52 -10.26 -6.88 6.88
C VAL A 52 -10.15 -7.11 8.39
N LEU A 53 -11.29 -7.27 9.05
CA LEU A 53 -11.34 -7.69 10.44
C LEU A 53 -11.52 -9.21 10.48
N PHE A 54 -10.74 -9.89 11.32
CA PHE A 54 -10.91 -11.32 11.56
C PHE A 54 -11.82 -11.57 12.75
N GLU A 55 -12.73 -12.53 12.58
CA GLU A 55 -13.65 -13.00 13.62
C GLU A 55 -13.50 -14.51 13.77
N SER A 56 -13.25 -14.97 15.00
CA SER A 56 -13.04 -16.39 15.29
C SER A 56 -14.39 -17.10 15.35
N ASP A 57 -14.53 -18.26 14.70
CA ASP A 57 -15.75 -19.06 14.77
C ASP A 57 -15.66 -20.22 15.79
N GLY A 58 -14.57 -20.31 16.53
CA GLY A 58 -14.33 -21.34 17.54
C GLY A 58 -13.97 -22.73 16.98
N SER A 59 -13.81 -22.89 15.65
CA SER A 59 -13.60 -24.20 15.03
C SER A 59 -12.18 -24.75 15.16
N ILE A 60 -11.17 -23.89 15.35
CA ILE A 60 -9.77 -24.31 15.58
C ILE A 60 -9.26 -23.80 16.93
N ASP A 61 -9.28 -22.49 17.15
CA ASP A 61 -8.97 -21.88 18.45
C ASP A 61 -10.28 -21.56 19.20
N PRO A 62 -10.25 -21.46 20.55
CA PRO A 62 -11.39 -20.91 21.27
C PRO A 62 -11.69 -19.49 20.79
N ASP A 63 -12.97 -19.23 20.53
CA ASP A 63 -13.49 -17.89 20.30
C ASP A 63 -13.51 -17.11 21.63
N THR A 64 -12.73 -16.04 21.68
CA THR A 64 -12.54 -15.21 22.89
C THR A 64 -12.79 -13.73 22.65
N GLU A 65 -12.95 -13.31 21.38
CA GLU A 65 -12.96 -11.92 20.97
C GLU A 65 -14.05 -11.64 19.92
N ASP A 66 -15.28 -11.41 20.37
CA ASP A 66 -16.39 -11.02 19.48
C ASP A 66 -16.32 -9.54 19.09
N TRP A 67 -16.48 -9.22 17.81
CA TRP A 67 -16.63 -7.83 17.37
C TRP A 67 -18.00 -7.25 17.74
N THR A 68 -17.99 -6.08 18.37
CA THR A 68 -19.18 -5.23 18.47
C THR A 68 -19.20 -4.15 17.37
N PRO A 69 -20.39 -3.63 16.99
CA PRO A 69 -20.48 -2.52 16.04
C PRO A 69 -19.70 -1.26 16.46
N LEU A 70 -19.57 -1.01 17.77
CA LEU A 70 -18.81 0.13 18.27
C LEU A 70 -17.31 -0.06 18.10
N GLU A 71 -16.80 -1.27 18.34
CA GLU A 71 -15.37 -1.58 18.16
C GLU A 71 -14.98 -1.54 16.67
N ILE A 72 -15.84 -2.05 15.79
CA ILE A 72 -15.63 -1.97 14.33
C ILE A 72 -15.50 -0.49 13.91
N GLU A 73 -16.44 0.36 14.32
CA GLU A 73 -16.43 1.78 13.95
C GLU A 73 -15.21 2.52 14.51
N ASP A 74 -14.84 2.24 15.75
CA ASP A 74 -13.68 2.82 16.42
C ASP A 74 -12.35 2.42 15.74
N VAL A 75 -12.22 1.17 15.30
CA VAL A 75 -11.07 0.72 14.48
C VAL A 75 -11.03 1.43 13.13
N LYS A 76 -12.17 1.51 12.43
CA LYS A 76 -12.27 2.21 11.14
C LYS A 76 -11.84 3.67 11.28
N GLN A 77 -12.34 4.37 12.31
CA GLN A 77 -11.98 5.76 12.57
C GLN A 77 -10.47 5.94 12.81
N ARG A 78 -9.83 5.05 13.59
CA ARG A 78 -8.37 5.12 13.84
C ARG A 78 -7.56 4.87 12.59
N ILE A 79 -7.98 3.92 11.74
CA ILE A 79 -7.34 3.65 10.45
C ILE A 79 -7.47 4.88 9.54
N GLU A 80 -8.68 5.44 9.41
CA GLU A 80 -8.93 6.63 8.60
C GLU A 80 -8.11 7.83 9.08
N GLU A 81 -8.08 8.09 10.39
CA GLU A 81 -7.30 9.17 10.99
C GLU A 81 -5.79 8.97 10.71
N GLY A 82 -5.27 7.77 10.94
CA GLY A 82 -3.85 7.47 10.74
C GLY A 82 -3.41 7.54 9.29
N VAL A 83 -4.23 7.06 8.36
CA VAL A 83 -3.93 7.07 6.93
C VAL A 83 -4.09 8.50 6.36
N THR A 84 -5.17 9.19 6.68
CA THR A 84 -5.47 10.55 6.17
C THR A 84 -4.49 11.60 6.70
N TRP A 85 -3.84 11.34 7.84
CA TRP A 85 -2.74 12.18 8.34
C TRP A 85 -1.68 12.47 7.26
N TRP A 86 -1.39 11.52 6.35
CA TRP A 86 -0.41 11.72 5.28
C TRP A 86 -0.88 12.74 4.24
N SER A 87 -2.13 12.67 3.79
CA SER A 87 -2.68 13.66 2.85
C SER A 87 -2.77 15.04 3.48
N ASP A 88 -3.17 15.11 4.75
CA ASP A 88 -3.27 16.36 5.50
C ASP A 88 -1.89 16.99 5.74
N THR A 89 -0.89 16.18 6.07
CA THR A 89 0.49 16.63 6.26
C THR A 89 1.09 17.17 4.97
N LEU A 90 0.87 16.49 3.83
CA LEU A 90 1.31 16.98 2.52
C LEU A 90 0.61 18.28 2.11
N ALA A 91 -0.69 18.39 2.38
CA ALA A 91 -1.44 19.63 2.16
C ALA A 91 -0.90 20.78 3.02
N GLY A 92 -0.64 20.54 4.31
CA GLY A 92 -0.08 21.55 5.22
C GLY A 92 1.33 22.03 4.83
N LEU A 93 2.19 21.13 4.34
CA LEU A 93 3.52 21.51 3.81
C LEU A 93 3.40 22.39 2.55
N SER A 94 2.36 22.16 1.74
CA SER A 94 2.07 22.97 0.56
C SER A 94 1.73 24.41 0.93
N ASP A 95 0.82 24.57 1.89
CA ASP A 95 0.38 25.89 2.37
C ASP A 95 1.55 26.67 2.97
N TRP A 96 2.41 26.00 3.74
CA TRP A 96 3.60 26.62 4.32
C TRP A 96 4.60 27.11 3.28
N TRP A 97 4.89 26.29 2.25
CA TRP A 97 5.90 26.63 1.25
C TRP A 97 5.45 27.72 0.28
N TYR A 98 4.16 27.77 -0.07
CA TYR A 98 3.64 28.70 -1.07
C TYR A 98 2.91 29.94 -0.49
N GLY A 99 2.49 29.93 0.78
CA GLY A 99 1.91 31.10 1.47
C GLY A 99 0.73 31.75 0.74
N ASP A 100 0.52 33.06 0.96
CA ASP A 100 -0.55 33.88 0.35
C ASP A 100 -0.29 34.24 -1.13
N LEU A 101 0.44 33.42 -1.88
CA LEU A 101 0.58 33.66 -3.31
C LEU A 101 -0.82 33.69 -3.94
N GLU A 102 -1.12 34.75 -4.71
CA GLU A 102 -2.44 34.96 -5.33
C GLU A 102 -2.78 33.85 -6.36
N ASN A 103 -1.79 33.04 -6.75
CA ASN A 103 -1.89 31.81 -7.53
C ASN A 103 -0.73 30.88 -7.14
N PRO A 104 -0.80 30.14 -6.02
CA PRO A 104 0.24 29.17 -5.71
C PRO A 104 0.18 28.08 -6.80
N PRO A 105 1.31 27.54 -7.27
CA PRO A 105 1.25 26.36 -8.11
C PRO A 105 0.51 25.28 -7.32
N THR A 106 -0.56 24.73 -7.89
CA THR A 106 -1.14 23.50 -7.35
C THR A 106 0.00 22.53 -7.20
N ILE A 107 0.27 22.05 -5.98
CA ILE A 107 1.18 20.92 -5.83
C ILE A 107 0.61 19.85 -6.76
N ALA A 108 1.41 19.44 -7.74
CA ALA A 108 1.01 18.52 -8.80
C ALA A 108 0.74 17.10 -8.28
N HIS A 109 0.62 16.96 -6.96
CA HIS A 109 0.56 15.72 -6.21
C HIS A 109 -0.71 15.71 -5.37
N SER A 110 -1.80 15.21 -5.92
CA SER A 110 -2.96 14.81 -5.12
C SER A 110 -2.64 13.45 -4.50
N LEU A 111 -2.70 13.35 -3.17
CA LEU A 111 -2.76 12.10 -2.46
C LEU A 111 -4.15 11.99 -1.86
N ASN A 112 -4.93 11.01 -2.31
CA ASN A 112 -6.25 10.73 -1.76
C ASN A 112 -6.31 9.27 -1.34
N PHE A 113 -7.11 9.00 -0.31
CA PHE A 113 -7.37 7.65 0.17
C PHE A 113 -8.81 7.26 -0.09
N GLN A 114 -8.99 6.03 -0.56
CA GLN A 114 -10.26 5.33 -0.61
C GLN A 114 -10.19 4.16 0.37
N PHE A 115 -11.31 3.82 1.00
CA PHE A 115 -11.38 2.70 1.94
C PHE A 115 -12.37 1.66 1.44
N ASP A 116 -11.95 0.40 1.40
CA ASP A 116 -12.85 -0.74 1.26
C ASP A 116 -13.05 -1.39 2.62
N PHE A 117 -14.22 -1.16 3.22
CA PHE A 117 -14.64 -1.73 4.49
C PHE A 117 -15.52 -2.97 4.34
N THR A 118 -15.61 -3.59 3.16
CA THR A 118 -16.48 -4.75 2.92
C THR A 118 -16.28 -5.85 3.99
N TYR A 119 -15.03 -6.15 4.33
CA TYR A 119 -14.67 -7.16 5.34
C TYR A 119 -14.38 -6.58 6.74
N ALA A 120 -14.68 -5.30 6.94
CA ALA A 120 -14.77 -4.70 8.27
C ALA A 120 -16.23 -4.56 8.72
N ASP A 121 -17.12 -4.15 7.83
CA ASP A 121 -18.56 -4.07 8.08
C ASP A 121 -19.20 -5.47 8.23
N SER A 122 -18.56 -6.48 7.64
CA SER A 122 -18.87 -7.90 7.84
C SER A 122 -17.56 -8.68 8.06
N PRO A 123 -17.08 -8.79 9.33
CA PRO A 123 -15.81 -9.44 9.65
C PRO A 123 -15.66 -10.83 9.03
N PHE A 124 -14.47 -11.11 8.51
CA PHE A 124 -14.16 -12.38 7.88
C PHE A 124 -14.08 -13.49 8.93
N GLN A 125 -14.95 -14.49 8.79
CA GLN A 125 -15.00 -15.65 9.67
C GLN A 125 -13.81 -16.58 9.41
N THR A 126 -13.11 -16.94 10.48
CA THR A 126 -11.95 -17.82 10.45
C THR A 126 -11.96 -18.74 11.66
N GLY A 127 -11.34 -19.93 11.55
CA GLY A 127 -11.20 -20.83 12.69
C GLY A 127 -10.22 -20.37 13.76
N TYR A 128 -9.45 -19.32 13.47
CA TYR A 128 -8.33 -18.85 14.30
C TYR A 128 -8.70 -17.62 15.11
N GLU A 129 -8.22 -17.55 16.35
CA GLU A 129 -8.26 -16.37 17.22
C GLU A 129 -6.91 -15.64 17.13
N PRO A 130 -6.74 -14.64 16.25
CA PRO A 130 -5.40 -14.21 15.84
C PRO A 130 -4.61 -13.54 16.96
N ILE A 131 -5.27 -12.85 17.89
CA ILE A 131 -4.57 -12.17 19.01
C ILE A 131 -3.94 -13.17 19.97
N SER A 132 -4.57 -14.33 20.15
CA SER A 132 -4.07 -15.41 21.01
C SER A 132 -2.93 -16.21 20.40
N ARG A 133 -2.52 -15.89 19.17
CA ARG A 133 -1.45 -16.59 18.44
C ARG A 133 -0.16 -15.78 18.36
N LYS A 134 0.90 -16.48 17.99
CA LYS A 134 2.17 -15.83 17.63
C LYS A 134 1.94 -15.02 16.36
N SER A 135 2.45 -13.79 16.31
CA SER A 135 2.23 -12.89 15.18
C SER A 135 2.60 -13.47 13.82
N GLN A 136 3.60 -14.33 13.69
CA GLN A 136 3.99 -14.99 12.44
C GLN A 136 2.94 -15.97 11.92
N GLU A 137 2.02 -16.40 12.76
CA GLU A 137 0.92 -17.30 12.42
C GLU A 137 -0.27 -16.54 11.79
N HIS A 138 -0.18 -15.21 11.63
CA HIS A 138 -1.13 -14.41 10.84
C HIS A 138 -1.34 -14.96 9.42
N VAL A 139 -0.35 -15.66 8.88
CA VAL A 139 -0.43 -16.29 7.56
C VAL A 139 -1.59 -17.28 7.43
N PHE A 140 -2.07 -17.86 8.53
CA PHE A 140 -3.18 -18.82 8.48
C PHE A 140 -4.53 -18.14 8.18
N PRO A 141 -5.04 -17.21 9.01
CA PRO A 141 -6.30 -16.51 8.69
C PRO A 141 -6.22 -15.68 7.41
N VAL A 142 -5.06 -15.08 7.10
CA VAL A 142 -4.87 -14.33 5.84
C VAL A 142 -4.92 -15.27 4.63
N ARG A 143 -4.34 -16.46 4.69
CA ARG A 143 -4.46 -17.44 3.60
C ARG A 143 -5.92 -17.87 3.41
N ASP A 144 -6.63 -18.14 4.49
CA ASP A 144 -8.05 -18.55 4.41
C ASP A 144 -8.90 -17.44 3.80
N PHE A 145 -8.63 -16.18 4.15
CA PHE A 145 -9.19 -15.00 3.50
C PHE A 145 -8.87 -14.98 2.00
N LEU A 146 -7.60 -15.08 1.60
CA LEU A 146 -7.20 -15.08 0.19
C LEU A 146 -7.84 -16.21 -0.62
N ILE A 147 -8.02 -17.40 -0.03
CA ILE A 147 -8.76 -18.51 -0.65
C ILE A 147 -10.22 -18.12 -0.84
N SER A 148 -10.87 -17.56 0.18
CA SER A 148 -12.28 -17.18 0.13
C SER A 148 -12.61 -16.13 -0.93
N VAL A 149 -11.66 -15.23 -1.21
CA VAL A 149 -11.80 -14.16 -2.20
C VAL A 149 -11.19 -14.52 -3.55
N ASP A 150 -10.86 -15.79 -3.78
CA ASP A 150 -10.28 -16.31 -5.04
C ASP A 150 -9.00 -15.55 -5.46
N ALA A 151 -8.14 -15.27 -4.49
CA ALA A 151 -6.84 -14.61 -4.70
C ALA A 151 -5.64 -15.51 -4.31
N TRP A 152 -5.90 -16.76 -3.90
CA TRP A 152 -4.86 -17.72 -3.53
C TRP A 152 -4.51 -18.69 -4.66
N ASP A 153 -3.26 -18.67 -5.09
CA ASP A 153 -2.62 -19.64 -5.96
C ASP A 153 -1.44 -20.29 -5.22
N SER A 154 -1.57 -21.58 -4.96
CA SER A 154 -0.55 -22.38 -4.25
C SER A 154 0.79 -22.51 -4.97
N SER A 155 0.86 -22.13 -6.26
CA SER A 155 2.11 -22.11 -7.03
C SER A 155 2.94 -20.84 -6.80
N LEU A 156 2.37 -19.84 -6.13
CA LEU A 156 2.98 -18.54 -5.89
C LEU A 156 3.42 -18.36 -4.43
N GLY A 157 4.28 -17.36 -4.21
CA GLY A 157 4.61 -16.90 -2.86
C GLY A 157 3.41 -16.22 -2.18
N PHE A 158 3.44 -16.17 -0.85
CA PHE A 158 2.38 -15.52 -0.07
C PHE A 158 2.25 -14.03 -0.41
N GLU A 159 3.40 -13.36 -0.52
CA GLU A 159 3.53 -11.95 -0.89
C GLU A 159 2.98 -11.67 -2.28
N GLU A 160 3.19 -12.59 -3.22
CA GLU A 160 2.66 -12.47 -4.58
C GLU A 160 1.13 -12.60 -4.60
N ASN A 161 0.56 -13.54 -3.85
CA ASN A 161 -0.89 -13.67 -3.70
C ASN A 161 -1.51 -12.39 -3.11
N MET A 162 -0.89 -11.81 -2.10
CA MET A 162 -1.33 -10.53 -1.52
C MET A 162 -1.28 -9.38 -2.53
N ARG A 163 -0.19 -9.26 -3.30
CA ARG A 163 -0.07 -8.23 -4.34
C ARG A 163 -1.13 -8.41 -5.43
N ARG A 164 -1.42 -9.64 -5.85
CA ARG A 164 -2.50 -9.92 -6.81
C ARG A 164 -3.88 -9.55 -6.29
N TYR A 165 -4.16 -9.82 -5.01
CA TYR A 165 -5.41 -9.35 -4.39
C TYR A 165 -5.50 -7.83 -4.43
N ASN A 166 -4.47 -7.13 -3.95
CA ASN A 166 -4.44 -5.66 -3.94
C ASN A 166 -4.52 -5.07 -5.36
N ASP A 167 -3.87 -5.68 -6.34
CA ASP A 167 -3.92 -5.30 -7.74
C ASP A 167 -5.34 -5.38 -8.31
N ARG A 168 -6.03 -6.50 -8.06
CA ARG A 168 -7.43 -6.65 -8.44
C ARG A 168 -8.32 -5.58 -7.79
N GLN A 169 -8.08 -5.29 -6.50
CA GLN A 169 -8.85 -4.30 -5.76
C GLN A 169 -8.62 -2.88 -6.30
N ARG A 170 -7.36 -2.46 -6.53
CA ARG A 170 -7.10 -1.12 -7.10
C ARG A 170 -7.70 -0.98 -8.50
N GLU A 171 -7.65 -2.02 -9.34
CA GLU A 171 -8.29 -1.99 -10.65
C GLU A 171 -9.83 -1.85 -10.54
N GLN A 172 -10.45 -2.58 -9.61
CA GLN A 172 -11.91 -2.53 -9.39
C GLN A 172 -12.39 -1.15 -8.91
N TYR A 173 -11.61 -0.48 -8.04
CA TYR A 173 -11.95 0.83 -7.48
C TYR A 173 -11.38 2.00 -8.29
N GLY A 174 -10.62 1.72 -9.35
CA GLY A 174 -9.95 2.75 -10.15
C GLY A 174 -8.88 3.53 -9.38
N ALA A 175 -8.25 2.91 -8.39
CA ALA A 175 -7.16 3.49 -7.60
C ALA A 175 -5.81 3.23 -8.28
N ASP A 176 -4.83 4.09 -7.99
CA ASP A 176 -3.47 3.97 -8.51
C ASP A 176 -2.71 2.85 -7.79
N TRP A 177 -2.87 2.79 -6.47
CA TRP A 177 -2.18 1.88 -5.55
C TRP A 177 -3.17 1.19 -4.61
N ALA A 178 -2.76 0.07 -4.01
CA ALA A 178 -3.53 -0.57 -2.96
C ALA A 178 -2.68 -1.35 -1.98
N PHE A 179 -3.16 -1.41 -0.74
CA PHE A 179 -2.68 -2.37 0.27
C PHE A 179 -3.84 -2.84 1.14
N THR A 180 -3.59 -3.84 1.98
CA THR A 180 -4.57 -4.38 2.93
C THR A 180 -4.13 -4.17 4.37
N ILE A 181 -5.07 -3.91 5.27
CA ILE A 181 -4.87 -3.92 6.72
C ILE A 181 -5.69 -5.07 7.29
N PHE A 182 -5.01 -6.01 7.93
CA PHE A 182 -5.63 -7.10 8.67
C PHE A 182 -5.66 -6.77 10.16
N ILE A 183 -6.83 -6.88 10.78
CA ILE A 183 -7.01 -6.56 12.18
C ILE A 183 -7.40 -7.80 12.96
N ALA A 184 -6.68 -8.03 14.06
CA ALA A 184 -7.04 -8.98 15.10
C ALA A 184 -7.83 -8.25 16.19
N ASN A 185 -8.99 -8.77 16.57
CA ASN A 185 -9.70 -8.27 17.74
C ASN A 185 -8.84 -8.52 18.99
N ASP A 186 -8.77 -7.54 19.88
CA ASP A 186 -8.00 -7.60 21.13
C ASP A 186 -8.78 -7.02 22.30
N ALA A 187 -10.12 -6.98 22.23
CA ALA A 187 -10.99 -6.32 23.21
C ALA A 187 -10.88 -6.92 24.62
N ASN A 188 -10.77 -8.24 24.72
CA ASN A 188 -10.66 -9.02 25.96
C ASN A 188 -9.20 -9.40 26.30
N ASP A 189 -8.26 -9.22 25.37
CA ASP A 189 -6.85 -9.46 25.61
C ASP A 189 -6.28 -8.47 26.67
N PRO A 190 -5.69 -8.95 27.78
CA PRO A 190 -5.28 -8.08 28.88
C PRO A 190 -4.16 -7.08 28.55
N ASP A 191 -3.24 -7.41 27.63
CA ASP A 191 -2.07 -6.57 27.35
C ASP A 191 -2.04 -5.96 25.94
N LYS A 192 -3.09 -6.23 25.14
CA LYS A 192 -3.36 -5.73 23.80
C LYS A 192 -2.27 -6.10 22.80
N LYS A 193 -1.80 -7.36 22.87
CA LYS A 193 -0.65 -7.85 22.11
C LYS A 193 -0.84 -9.28 21.63
N PHE A 194 -0.14 -9.60 20.54
CA PHE A 194 0.04 -10.99 20.13
C PHE A 194 0.86 -11.78 21.16
N ASP A 195 0.81 -13.10 21.08
CA ASP A 195 1.54 -14.00 21.98
C ASP A 195 3.02 -13.58 22.14
N ILE A 196 3.50 -13.57 23.38
CA ILE A 196 4.85 -13.12 23.77
C ILE A 196 5.99 -13.88 23.06
N ASN A 197 5.72 -15.07 22.56
CA ASN A 197 6.67 -15.89 21.81
C ASN A 197 6.62 -15.63 20.29
N GLY A 198 5.84 -14.64 19.86
CA GLY A 198 5.82 -14.12 18.50
C GLY A 198 7.04 -13.26 18.17
N GLN A 199 7.22 -12.97 16.87
CA GLN A 199 8.30 -12.08 16.38
C GLN A 199 7.97 -10.62 16.67
N PHE A 200 6.71 -10.26 16.48
CA PHE A 200 6.16 -8.94 16.73
C PHE A 200 5.08 -9.06 17.78
N LEU A 201 5.11 -8.17 18.78
CA LEU A 201 4.10 -8.18 19.85
C LEU A 201 2.89 -7.28 19.52
N ARG A 202 3.02 -6.40 18.51
CA ARG A 202 2.03 -5.37 18.17
C ARG A 202 1.85 -5.34 16.66
N ALA A 203 1.48 -4.20 16.10
CA ALA A 203 1.39 -4.01 14.67
C ALA A 203 2.75 -4.25 13.98
N PHE A 204 2.68 -4.70 12.73
CA PHE A 204 3.81 -4.87 11.84
C PHE A 204 3.34 -4.78 10.38
N SER A 205 4.28 -4.50 9.49
CA SER A 205 3.99 -4.21 8.09
C SER A 205 4.90 -4.99 7.15
N TYR A 206 4.29 -5.59 6.13
CA TYR A 206 5.00 -6.11 4.97
C TYR A 206 5.00 -5.00 3.91
N PRO A 207 6.18 -4.45 3.56
CA PRO A 207 6.27 -3.18 2.85
C PRO A 207 5.95 -3.29 1.36
N GLY A 208 5.72 -2.12 0.76
CA GLY A 208 5.58 -1.95 -0.69
C GLY A 208 4.22 -2.39 -1.23
N GLY A 209 3.12 -1.96 -0.62
CA GLY A 209 1.76 -2.23 -1.09
C GLY A 209 1.27 -3.65 -0.81
N GLN A 210 1.82 -4.34 0.20
CA GLN A 210 1.35 -5.67 0.60
C GLN A 210 0.29 -5.52 1.68
N TYR A 211 0.67 -5.60 2.94
CA TYR A 211 -0.29 -5.53 4.03
C TYR A 211 0.33 -5.14 5.36
N ILE A 212 -0.54 -4.64 6.23
CA ILE A 212 -0.31 -4.38 7.65
C ILE A 212 -1.09 -5.42 8.44
N VAL A 213 -0.55 -5.88 9.56
CA VAL A 213 -1.27 -6.67 10.56
C VAL A 213 -1.24 -5.91 11.87
N SER A 214 -2.38 -5.77 12.54
CA SER A 214 -2.47 -5.00 13.79
C SER A 214 -3.52 -5.57 14.75
N PRO A 215 -3.27 -5.54 16.07
CA PRO A 215 -4.36 -5.59 17.05
C PRO A 215 -5.31 -4.38 16.89
N ALA A 216 -6.57 -4.52 17.31
CA ALA A 216 -7.62 -3.53 17.11
C ALA A 216 -7.43 -2.23 17.90
N SER A 217 -6.95 -2.33 19.15
CA SER A 217 -6.81 -1.18 20.05
C SER A 217 -5.66 -0.22 19.73
N ARG A 218 -4.91 -0.46 18.64
CA ARG A 218 -3.76 0.37 18.26
C ARG A 218 -4.20 1.79 17.87
N PRO A 219 -3.48 2.84 18.30
CA PRO A 219 -3.85 4.23 18.00
C PRO A 219 -3.62 4.58 16.52
N ALA A 220 -4.28 5.64 16.06
CA ALA A 220 -4.13 6.18 14.70
C ALA A 220 -2.66 6.39 14.27
N SER A 221 -1.80 6.85 15.18
CA SER A 221 -0.36 7.02 14.90
C SER A 221 0.37 5.73 14.53
N THR A 222 -0.10 4.56 15.01
CA THR A 222 0.44 3.27 14.56
C THR A 222 0.10 3.06 13.08
N PHE A 223 -1.14 3.28 12.65
CA PHE A 223 -1.51 3.12 11.25
C PHE A 223 -0.81 4.14 10.34
N ALA A 224 -0.60 5.37 10.81
CA ALA A 224 0.20 6.37 10.10
C ALA A 224 1.64 5.87 9.86
N HIS A 225 2.30 5.37 10.90
CA HIS A 225 3.64 4.79 10.83
C HIS A 225 3.70 3.59 9.89
N GLU A 226 2.84 2.58 10.08
CA GLU A 226 2.86 1.32 9.31
C GLU A 226 2.52 1.55 7.82
N MET A 227 1.70 2.56 7.51
CA MET A 227 1.40 2.98 6.14
C MET A 227 2.65 3.51 5.43
N GLY A 228 3.57 4.17 6.14
CA GLY A 228 4.84 4.61 5.56
C GLY A 228 5.62 3.46 4.94
N HIS A 229 5.62 2.29 5.59
CA HIS A 229 6.26 1.08 5.07
C HIS A 229 5.57 0.54 3.81
N GLN A 230 4.27 0.76 3.63
CA GLN A 230 3.57 0.38 2.39
C GLN A 230 4.11 1.12 1.17
N PHE A 231 4.82 2.24 1.37
CA PHE A 231 5.53 2.97 0.32
C PHE A 231 7.05 2.98 0.55
N TRP A 232 7.55 1.86 1.08
CA TRP A 232 8.95 1.54 1.23
C TRP A 232 9.74 2.41 2.22
N ALA A 233 9.08 3.19 3.08
CA ALA A 233 9.79 3.81 4.21
C ALA A 233 10.49 2.73 5.05
N ARG A 234 11.64 3.06 5.62
CA ARG A 234 12.36 2.21 6.58
C ARG A 234 11.85 2.49 7.98
N ASP A 235 12.05 1.51 8.85
CA ASP A 235 11.63 1.54 10.24
C ASP A 235 12.72 2.21 11.11
N GLU A 236 12.30 2.96 12.13
CA GLU A 236 13.17 3.61 13.10
C GLU A 236 13.87 2.64 14.06
N TYR A 237 13.32 1.45 14.31
CA TYR A 237 13.85 0.59 15.38
C TYR A 237 15.17 -0.10 14.99
N LEU A 238 15.92 -0.54 16.02
CA LEU A 238 17.11 -1.37 15.83
C LEU A 238 16.72 -2.66 15.08
N GLY A 239 17.30 -2.82 13.88
CA GLY A 239 16.97 -3.94 12.98
C GLY A 239 15.99 -3.59 11.86
N GLY A 240 15.31 -2.43 11.92
CA GLY A 240 14.40 -1.92 10.89
C GLY A 240 15.11 -1.23 9.71
N GLY A 241 16.33 -0.76 9.95
CA GLY A 241 17.24 -0.16 8.96
C GLY A 241 18.35 0.60 9.68
N SER A 242 19.42 0.93 8.96
CA SER A 242 20.48 1.82 9.43
C SER A 242 20.23 3.26 8.97
N TYR A 243 20.80 4.24 9.65
CA TYR A 243 20.82 5.64 9.23
C TYR A 243 21.41 5.83 7.83
N THR A 244 22.35 4.96 7.45
CA THR A 244 22.97 4.98 6.10
C THR A 244 22.14 4.28 5.04
N ASP A 245 21.10 3.55 5.44
CA ASP A 245 20.21 2.89 4.50
C ASP A 245 19.37 3.91 3.75
N ARG A 246 19.02 3.54 2.53
CA ARG A 246 18.14 4.33 1.66
C ARG A 246 17.12 3.41 1.00
N ARG A 247 15.90 3.90 0.80
CA ARG A 247 14.82 3.10 0.22
C ARG A 247 13.73 3.97 -0.42
N GLY A 248 12.81 3.33 -1.12
CA GLY A 248 11.70 3.95 -1.84
C GLY A 248 12.13 4.61 -3.13
N TYR A 249 11.16 5.11 -3.87
CA TYR A 249 11.37 5.68 -5.21
C TYR A 249 12.42 6.80 -5.23
N TYR A 250 12.37 7.70 -4.26
CA TYR A 250 13.33 8.81 -4.13
C TYR A 250 14.67 8.41 -3.51
N ASN A 251 14.86 7.12 -3.18
CA ASN A 251 16.04 6.63 -2.46
C ASN A 251 16.32 7.49 -1.21
N ALA A 252 15.26 7.73 -0.43
CA ALA A 252 15.28 8.59 0.75
C ALA A 252 16.15 7.97 1.84
N ALA A 253 16.91 8.78 2.57
CA ALA A 253 17.73 8.33 3.68
C ALA A 253 16.87 8.03 4.91
N ASN A 254 17.23 7.00 5.68
CA ASN A 254 16.52 6.62 6.90
C ASN A 254 16.91 7.52 8.09
N SER A 255 16.55 8.81 8.04
CA SER A 255 17.00 9.78 9.04
C SER A 255 16.43 9.57 10.44
N ASN A 256 15.34 8.83 10.62
CA ASN A 256 14.79 8.52 11.93
C ASN A 256 15.35 7.22 12.55
N ALA A 257 16.30 6.54 11.90
CA ALA A 257 16.89 5.29 12.38
C ALA A 257 17.45 5.38 13.82
N ALA A 258 17.31 4.29 14.59
CA ALA A 258 17.79 4.19 15.97
C ALA A 258 19.31 4.32 16.11
N ASP A 259 20.07 4.13 15.04
CA ASP A 259 21.52 4.33 14.98
C ASP A 259 21.94 5.68 14.35
N ASN A 260 20.99 6.59 14.09
CA ASN A 260 21.33 7.95 13.64
C ASN A 260 22.20 8.64 14.71
N PRO A 261 23.41 9.11 14.35
CA PRO A 261 24.33 9.77 15.28
C PRO A 261 23.85 11.15 15.75
N ASN A 262 22.90 11.77 15.06
CA ASN A 262 22.27 13.02 15.47
C ASN A 262 20.89 12.75 16.09
N LEU A 263 20.82 12.73 17.43
CA LEU A 263 19.59 12.45 18.17
C LEU A 263 18.53 13.54 17.97
N ASP A 264 18.93 14.78 17.72
CA ASP A 264 18.03 15.92 17.52
C ASP A 264 17.40 15.94 16.12
N ALA A 265 17.88 15.08 15.20
CA ALA A 265 17.37 14.95 13.84
C ALA A 265 16.50 13.69 13.64
N ARG A 266 16.17 12.98 14.72
CA ARG A 266 15.19 11.88 14.69
C ARG A 266 13.80 12.50 14.70
N GLU A 267 13.33 12.89 13.53
CA GLU A 267 11.92 13.23 13.34
C GLU A 267 11.08 11.95 13.55
N PRO A 268 9.93 12.02 14.25
CA PRO A 268 9.04 10.88 14.44
C PRO A 268 8.48 10.33 13.12
#